data_AF-A0AAD2FFG8-F1
#
_entry.id   AF-A0AAD2FFG8-F1
#
_cell.length_a   1.000
_cell.length_b   1.000
_cell.length_c   1.000
_cell.angle_alpha   90.00
_cell.angle_beta   90.00
_cell.angle_gamma   90.00
#
_symmetry.space_group_name_H-M   'P 1'
#
loop_
_entity.id
_entity.type
_entity.pdbx_description
1 polymer ?
#
loop_
_entity_poly.entity_id
_entity_poly.type
_entity_poly.pdbx_seq_one_letter_code
_entity_poly.pdbx_strand_id
1 'polypeptide(L)'
;MSEYKERTPQFQFSGEPEDYDTFGLKYIARASIKRSDGVITGEVTLQTKPEMDAETDAAKIKEDKEISEMNIKAFSGLMISMKTDMTEGKVAFNLVAGSRDKVNYPKGNAKEAWDKLKDEYEPETITSYIKMKSKLNKCHLEKFANPAS
;
A
#
# COMPACT_ATOMS: atom_id res chain seq x y z
N MET A 1 22.95 21.09 10.48
CA MET A 1 22.41 19.82 9.95
C MET A 1 21.25 20.16 9.05
N SER A 2 21.32 19.77 7.77
CA SER A 2 20.30 20.08 6.77
C SER A 2 18.99 19.39 7.13
N GLU A 3 17.90 20.14 7.23
CA GLU A 3 16.55 19.64 7.47
C GLU A 3 16.09 18.89 6.20
N TYR A 4 16.16 17.57 6.23
CA TYR A 4 15.72 16.72 5.12
C TYR A 4 14.19 16.77 5.04
N LYS A 5 13.64 17.76 4.33
CA LYS A 5 12.20 17.78 4.00
C LYS A 5 11.96 16.77 2.88
N GLU A 6 11.59 15.54 3.24
CA GLU A 6 10.97 14.62 2.29
C GLU A 6 9.68 15.25 1.76
N ARG A 7 9.77 15.93 0.60
CA ARG A 7 8.62 16.49 -0.13
C ARG A 7 7.90 15.42 -0.95
N THR A 8 7.83 14.17 -0.46
CA THR A 8 7.03 13.17 -1.16
C THR A 8 5.57 13.46 -0.80
N PRO A 9 4.65 13.64 -1.76
CA PRO A 9 3.24 13.85 -1.45
C PRO A 9 2.77 12.75 -0.50
N GLN A 10 2.43 13.14 0.73
CA GLN A 10 1.87 12.26 1.74
C GLN A 10 0.44 11.94 1.31
N PHE A 11 0.26 10.97 0.41
CA PHE A 11 -1.01 10.26 0.36
C PHE A 11 -1.04 9.34 1.58
N GLN A 12 -1.57 9.93 2.65
CA GLN A 12 -1.83 9.24 3.89
C GLN A 12 -3.20 8.59 3.80
N PHE A 13 -3.29 7.36 4.28
CA PHE A 13 -4.54 6.66 4.46
C PHE A 13 -5.11 7.02 5.83
N SER A 14 -6.29 7.63 5.84
CA SER A 14 -7.02 8.03 7.04
C SER A 14 -7.47 6.83 7.89
N GLY A 15 -7.56 5.64 7.29
CA GLY A 15 -8.22 4.48 7.89
C GLY A 15 -9.72 4.43 7.61
N GLU A 16 -10.26 5.38 6.84
CA GLU A 16 -11.67 5.36 6.43
C GLU A 16 -11.85 4.61 5.09
N PRO A 17 -12.87 3.73 4.97
CA PRO A 17 -13.14 3.01 3.72
C PRO A 17 -13.35 3.93 2.51
N GLU A 18 -13.90 5.13 2.71
CA GLU A 18 -14.19 6.08 1.62
C GLU A 18 -12.92 6.59 0.93
N ASP A 19 -11.81 6.65 1.65
CA ASP A 19 -10.52 7.11 1.13
C ASP A 19 -9.68 5.96 0.56
N TYR A 20 -10.08 4.71 0.78
CA TYR A 20 -9.28 3.52 0.47
C TYR A 20 -8.96 3.41 -1.01
N ASP A 21 -9.95 3.50 -1.90
CA ASP A 21 -9.74 3.36 -3.35
C ASP A 21 -8.72 4.38 -3.89
N THR A 22 -8.83 5.64 -3.44
CA THR A 22 -7.91 6.71 -3.85
C THR A 22 -6.51 6.48 -3.29
N PHE A 23 -6.42 6.09 -2.02
CA PHE A 23 -5.16 5.71 -1.39
C PHE A 23 -4.51 4.53 -2.13
N GLY A 24 -5.29 3.48 -2.40
CA GLY A 24 -4.82 2.23 -2.97
C GLY A 24 -4.22 2.43 -4.36
N LEU A 25 -4.95 3.15 -5.23
CA LEU A 25 -4.46 3.51 -6.57
C LEU A 25 -3.16 4.32 -6.52
N LYS A 26 -3.08 5.34 -5.66
CA LYS A 26 -1.87 6.16 -5.49
C LYS A 26 -0.70 5.35 -4.95
N TYR A 27 -0.98 4.44 -4.03
CA TYR A 27 0.02 3.60 -3.41
C TYR A 27 0.64 2.62 -4.42
N ILE A 28 -0.19 1.92 -5.21
CA ILE A 28 0.29 1.06 -6.30
C ILE A 28 1.10 1.85 -7.32
N ALA A 29 0.61 3.00 -7.79
CA ALA A 29 1.35 3.84 -8.74
C ALA A 29 2.75 4.22 -8.22
N ARG A 30 2.87 4.54 -6.92
CA ARG A 30 4.18 4.80 -6.30
C ARG A 30 5.03 3.55 -6.17
N ALA A 31 4.45 2.41 -5.81
CA ALA A 31 5.18 1.16 -5.76
C ALA A 31 5.76 0.81 -7.13
N SER A 32 5.02 1.04 -8.22
CA SER A 32 5.52 0.86 -9.59
C SER A 32 6.66 1.81 -9.93
N ILE A 33 6.55 3.09 -9.57
CA ILE A 33 7.65 4.06 -9.74
C ILE A 33 8.91 3.61 -8.98
N LYS A 34 8.74 3.02 -7.79
CA LYS A 34 9.83 2.50 -6.95
C LYS A 34 10.24 1.06 -7.30
N ARG A 35 9.62 0.45 -8.31
CA ARG A 35 9.83 -0.94 -8.75
C ARG A 35 9.68 -1.95 -7.60
N SER A 36 8.62 -1.80 -6.81
CA SER A 36 8.30 -2.70 -5.69
C SER A 36 6.84 -3.17 -5.72
N ASP A 37 6.10 -2.82 -6.76
CA ASP A 37 4.72 -3.21 -7.01
C ASP A 37 4.54 -4.71 -7.20
N GLY A 38 5.49 -5.39 -7.85
CA GLY A 38 5.42 -6.84 -8.08
C GLY A 38 5.23 -7.66 -6.80
N VAL A 39 5.78 -7.21 -5.67
CA VAL A 39 5.58 -7.89 -4.36
C VAL A 39 4.15 -7.66 -3.84
N ILE A 40 3.59 -6.47 -4.06
CA ILE A 40 2.25 -6.10 -3.61
C ILE A 40 1.17 -6.78 -4.47
N THR A 41 1.39 -6.88 -5.78
CA THR A 41 0.48 -7.56 -6.70
C THR A 41 0.58 -9.09 -6.59
N GLY A 42 1.70 -9.60 -6.05
CA GLY A 42 1.98 -11.02 -5.94
C GLY A 42 2.61 -11.63 -7.20
N GLU A 43 3.04 -10.80 -8.16
CA GLU A 43 3.83 -11.23 -9.31
C GLU A 43 5.17 -11.86 -8.90
N VAL A 44 5.79 -11.32 -7.84
CA VAL A 44 6.95 -11.89 -7.20
C VAL A 44 6.63 -12.24 -5.74
N THR A 45 7.02 -13.43 -5.32
CA THR A 45 6.71 -13.94 -3.98
C THR A 45 7.93 -13.86 -3.08
N LEU A 46 7.75 -13.26 -1.91
CA LEU A 46 8.76 -13.24 -0.86
C LEU A 46 8.83 -14.60 -0.17
N GLN A 47 9.99 -15.26 -0.25
CA GLN A 47 10.28 -16.47 0.52
C GLN A 47 10.43 -16.15 2.02
N THR A 48 10.26 -17.16 2.88
CA THR A 48 10.50 -16.97 4.30
C THR A 48 12.00 -16.78 4.56
N LYS A 49 12.34 -16.04 5.63
CA LYS A 49 13.75 -15.84 6.00
C LYS A 49 14.53 -17.16 6.16
N PRO A 50 14.01 -18.22 6.82
CA PRO A 50 14.72 -19.49 6.92
C PRO A 50 14.97 -20.15 5.57
N GLU A 51 14.04 -20.05 4.62
CA GLU A 51 14.22 -20.59 3.26
C GLU A 51 15.31 -19.82 2.51
N MET A 52 15.29 -18.49 2.57
CA MET A 52 16.33 -17.64 1.97
C MET A 52 17.72 -17.92 2.58
N ASP A 53 17.79 -18.08 3.91
CA ASP A 53 19.04 -18.34 4.63
C ASP A 53 19.60 -19.75 4.33
N ALA A 54 18.74 -20.70 3.90
CA ALA A 54 19.11 -22.06 3.55
C ALA A 54 19.48 -22.23 2.06
N GLU A 55 19.22 -21.22 1.21
CA GLU A 55 19.54 -21.28 -0.21
C GLU A 55 21.06 -21.25 -0.45
N THR A 56 21.51 -22.04 -1.42
CA THR A 56 22.93 -22.22 -1.75
C THR A 56 23.25 -21.85 -3.20
N ASP A 57 22.23 -21.80 -4.07
CA ASP A 57 22.39 -21.37 -5.44
C ASP A 57 22.61 -19.84 -5.50
N ALA A 58 23.74 -19.43 -6.06
CA ALA A 58 24.13 -18.02 -6.09
C ALA A 58 23.16 -17.13 -6.90
N ALA A 59 22.51 -17.66 -7.94
CA ALA A 59 21.56 -16.91 -8.73
C ALA A 59 20.27 -16.67 -7.93
N LYS A 60 19.77 -17.70 -7.24
CA LYS A 60 18.60 -17.58 -6.37
C LYS A 60 18.84 -16.70 -5.15
N ILE A 61 20.00 -16.81 -4.49
CA ILE A 61 20.36 -15.90 -3.37
C ILE A 61 20.28 -14.43 -3.81
N LYS A 62 20.74 -14.14 -5.04
CA LYS A 62 20.67 -12.79 -5.59
C LYS A 62 19.23 -12.36 -5.85
N GLU A 63 18.43 -13.22 -6.46
CA GLU A 63 17.00 -12.98 -6.72
C GLU A 63 16.22 -12.74 -5.42
N ASP A 64 16.39 -13.62 -4.43
CA ASP A 64 15.75 -13.53 -3.11
C ASP A 64 16.11 -12.21 -2.41
N LYS A 65 17.37 -11.78 -2.52
CA LYS A 65 17.79 -10.49 -1.98
C LYS A 65 17.10 -9.32 -2.67
N GLU A 66 16.98 -9.34 -3.99
CA GLU A 66 16.29 -8.31 -4.76
C GLU A 66 14.80 -8.25 -4.38
N ILE A 67 14.13 -9.40 -4.26
CA ILE A 67 12.73 -9.51 -3.80
C ILE A 67 12.59 -9.00 -2.36
N SER A 68 13.51 -9.34 -1.47
CA SER A 68 13.51 -8.84 -0.09
C SER A 68 13.63 -7.33 0.00
N GLU A 69 14.50 -6.72 -0.82
CA GLU A 69 14.63 -5.27 -0.92
C GLU A 69 13.37 -4.59 -1.47
N MET A 70 12.72 -5.19 -2.47
CA MET A 70 11.43 -4.74 -3.00
C MET A 70 10.35 -4.80 -1.90
N ASN A 71 10.28 -5.91 -1.17
CA ASN A 71 9.34 -6.09 -0.08
C ASN A 71 9.55 -5.05 1.03
N ILE A 72 10.79 -4.81 1.46
CA ILE A 72 11.10 -3.80 2.48
C ILE A 72 10.62 -2.41 2.03
N LYS A 73 10.85 -2.04 0.77
CA LYS A 73 10.41 -0.75 0.21
C LYS A 73 8.89 -0.63 0.22
N ALA A 74 8.18 -1.67 -0.23
CA ALA A 74 6.74 -1.74 -0.22
C ALA A 74 6.20 -1.66 1.21
N PHE A 75 6.55 -2.62 2.07
CA PHE A 75 6.05 -2.68 3.45
C PHE A 75 6.32 -1.39 4.23
N SER A 76 7.55 -0.85 4.15
CA SER A 76 7.87 0.42 4.81
C SER A 76 7.07 1.59 4.23
N GLY A 77 6.83 1.58 2.91
CA GLY A 77 5.95 2.53 2.26
C GLY A 77 4.53 2.49 2.81
N LEU A 78 3.96 1.29 3.03
CA LEU A 78 2.63 1.15 3.64
C LEU A 78 2.62 1.75 5.04
N MET A 79 3.57 1.36 5.89
CA MET A 79 3.67 1.84 7.27
C MET A 79 3.74 3.37 7.37
N ILE A 80 4.52 4.02 6.52
CA ILE A 80 4.70 5.48 6.51
C ILE A 80 3.45 6.18 5.93
N SER A 81 2.69 5.48 5.09
CA SER A 81 1.46 6.00 4.48
C SER A 81 0.24 5.93 5.40
N MET A 82 0.32 5.38 6.62
CA MET A 82 -0.82 5.34 7.54
C MET A 82 -0.90 6.61 8.39
N LYS A 83 -2.10 7.18 8.54
CA LYS A 83 -2.33 8.41 9.29
C LYS A 83 -2.60 8.12 10.78
N THR A 84 -1.56 8.02 11.58
CA THR A 84 -1.66 7.59 12.99
C THR A 84 -2.12 8.69 13.97
N ASP A 85 -2.44 9.89 13.48
CA ASP A 85 -3.07 10.95 14.28
C ASP A 85 -4.57 10.69 14.52
N MET A 86 -5.21 9.91 13.65
CA MET A 86 -6.61 9.48 13.74
C MET A 86 -6.73 8.08 14.35
N THR A 87 -7.84 7.80 15.01
CA THR A 87 -8.07 6.49 15.64
C THR A 87 -8.18 5.39 14.59
N GLU A 88 -8.90 5.67 13.52
CA GLU A 88 -9.12 4.81 12.35
C GLU A 88 -7.78 4.50 11.67
N GLY A 89 -6.94 5.52 11.46
CA GLY A 89 -5.62 5.32 10.86
C GLY A 89 -4.64 4.56 11.77
N LYS A 90 -4.81 4.59 13.09
CA LYS A 90 -4.10 3.66 14.00
C LYS A 90 -4.55 2.21 13.85
N VAL A 91 -5.85 1.97 13.60
CA VAL A 91 -6.35 0.63 13.32
C VAL A 91 -5.72 0.10 12.03
N ALA A 92 -5.76 0.88 10.95
CA ALA A 92 -5.11 0.54 9.69
C ALA A 92 -3.60 0.31 9.86
N PHE A 93 -2.91 1.16 10.62
CA PHE A 93 -1.49 0.98 10.95
C PHE A 93 -1.23 -0.33 11.68
N ASN A 94 -2.02 -0.67 12.69
CA ASN A 94 -1.86 -1.91 13.43
C ASN A 94 -2.14 -3.14 12.56
N LEU A 95 -3.09 -3.05 11.63
CA LEU A 95 -3.39 -4.10 10.67
C LEU A 95 -2.18 -4.40 9.77
N VAL A 96 -1.55 -3.35 9.22
CA VAL A 96 -0.30 -3.47 8.43
C VAL A 96 0.84 -4.00 9.31
N ALA A 97 1.03 -3.43 10.50
CA ALA A 97 2.10 -3.79 11.43
C ALA A 97 2.00 -5.26 11.88
N GLY A 98 0.78 -5.82 11.95
CA GLY A 98 0.50 -7.20 12.28
C GLY A 98 0.96 -8.22 11.22
N SER A 99 1.42 -7.77 10.05
CA SER A 99 1.99 -8.64 9.01
C SER A 99 3.52 -8.77 9.14
N ARG A 100 3.99 -8.68 10.39
CA ARG A 100 5.38 -8.91 10.80
C ARG A 100 5.40 -10.10 11.73
N ASP A 101 6.32 -11.01 11.49
CA ASP A 101 6.63 -12.08 12.43
C ASP A 101 8.15 -12.20 12.58
N LYS A 102 8.61 -12.67 13.73
CA LYS A 102 10.05 -12.65 14.06
C LYS A 102 10.85 -13.71 13.31
N VAL A 103 10.19 -14.73 12.76
CA VAL A 103 10.83 -15.94 12.23
C VAL A 103 10.91 -15.88 10.71
N ASN A 104 9.79 -15.71 10.04
CA ASN A 104 9.63 -15.73 8.59
C ASN A 104 9.81 -14.34 7.98
N TYR A 105 9.14 -13.32 8.52
CA TYR A 105 9.07 -11.97 7.95
C TYR A 105 9.45 -10.87 8.96
N PRO A 106 10.69 -10.83 9.47
CA PRO A 106 11.12 -9.86 10.48
C PRO A 106 11.07 -8.40 10.02
N LYS A 107 11.05 -8.17 8.70
CA LYS A 107 10.89 -6.83 8.10
C LYS A 107 9.45 -6.53 7.67
N GLY A 108 8.54 -7.50 7.82
CA GLY A 108 7.16 -7.45 7.38
C GLY A 108 6.95 -8.09 6.02
N ASN A 109 5.73 -8.50 5.75
CA ASN A 109 5.27 -9.02 4.47
C ASN A 109 4.32 -7.99 3.82
N ALA A 110 4.78 -7.37 2.73
CA ALA A 110 4.02 -6.34 2.03
C ALA A 110 2.75 -6.88 1.37
N LYS A 111 2.79 -8.10 0.83
CA LYS A 111 1.63 -8.73 0.19
C LYS A 111 0.53 -8.99 1.21
N GLU A 112 0.90 -9.63 2.32
CA GLU A 112 -0.04 -9.93 3.41
C GLU A 112 -0.63 -8.64 4.01
N ALA A 113 0.19 -7.61 4.22
CA ALA A 113 -0.30 -6.32 4.72
C ALA A 113 -1.27 -5.65 3.76
N TRP A 114 -0.98 -5.73 2.46
CA TRP A 114 -1.84 -5.18 1.42
C TRP A 114 -3.17 -5.93 1.32
N ASP A 115 -3.13 -7.26 1.36
CA ASP A 115 -4.34 -8.08 1.31
C ASP A 115 -5.24 -7.82 2.51
N LYS A 116 -4.69 -7.75 3.73
CA LYS A 116 -5.49 -7.38 4.91
C LYS A 116 -6.14 -6.00 4.77
N LEU A 117 -5.41 -5.03 4.23
CA LEU A 117 -5.98 -3.70 3.96
C LEU A 117 -7.10 -3.77 2.91
N LYS A 118 -6.92 -4.56 1.85
CA LYS A 118 -7.95 -4.76 0.83
C LYS A 118 -9.18 -5.42 1.44
N ASP A 119 -9.00 -6.51 2.16
CA ASP A 119 -10.10 -7.27 2.75
C ASP A 119 -10.93 -6.42 3.75
N GLU A 120 -10.28 -5.52 4.50
CA GLU A 120 -10.96 -4.66 5.47
C GLU A 120 -11.64 -3.44 4.83
N TYR A 121 -11.02 -2.82 3.82
CA TYR A 121 -11.41 -1.49 3.35
C TYR A 121 -11.85 -1.42 1.88
N GLU A 122 -11.49 -2.40 1.05
CA GLU A 122 -11.99 -2.49 -0.31
C GLU A 122 -13.46 -2.91 -0.25
N PRO A 123 -14.39 -2.12 -0.81
CA PRO A 123 -15.79 -2.46 -0.72
C PRO A 123 -16.13 -3.72 -1.54
N GLU A 124 -16.51 -4.81 -0.86
CA GLU A 124 -16.84 -6.12 -1.47
C GLU A 124 -18.02 -6.10 -2.45
N THR A 125 -18.82 -5.02 -2.51
CA THR A 125 -20.10 -5.01 -3.23
C THR A 125 -20.09 -4.12 -4.47
N ILE A 126 -20.60 -4.66 -5.59
CA ILE A 126 -20.92 -3.96 -6.85
C ILE A 126 -21.69 -2.64 -6.59
N THR A 127 -22.53 -2.59 -5.56
CA THR A 127 -23.29 -1.42 -5.13
C THR A 127 -22.42 -0.26 -4.63
N SER A 128 -21.34 -0.57 -3.91
CA SER A 128 -20.39 0.40 -3.40
C SER A 128 -19.52 0.96 -4.53
N TYR A 129 -19.10 0.12 -5.48
CA TYR A 129 -18.49 0.56 -6.74
C TYR A 129 -19.43 1.46 -7.56
N ILE A 130 -20.73 1.13 -7.65
CA ILE A 130 -21.74 2.00 -8.30
C ILE A 130 -21.89 3.33 -7.55
N LYS A 131 -21.86 3.32 -6.21
CA LYS A 131 -21.95 4.52 -5.37
C LYS A 131 -20.71 5.40 -5.50
N MET A 132 -19.53 4.80 -5.58
CA MET A 132 -18.23 5.42 -5.85
C MET A 132 -18.22 6.04 -7.26
N LYS A 133 -18.60 5.27 -8.28
CA LYS A 133 -18.74 5.74 -9.68
C LYS A 133 -19.79 6.84 -9.81
N SER A 134 -20.88 6.77 -9.04
CA SER A 134 -21.90 7.83 -8.97
C SER A 134 -21.36 9.10 -8.30
N LYS A 135 -20.65 8.99 -7.17
CA LYS A 135 -19.96 10.12 -6.52
C LYS A 135 -18.93 10.76 -7.47
N LEU A 136 -18.13 9.94 -8.16
CA LEU A 136 -17.11 10.40 -9.11
C LEU A 136 -17.72 11.07 -10.35
N ASN A 137 -18.81 10.53 -10.90
CA ASN A 137 -19.59 11.18 -11.97
C ASN A 137 -20.25 12.49 -11.51
N LYS A 138 -20.66 12.60 -10.24
CA LYS A 138 -21.15 13.86 -9.66
C LYS A 138 -20.04 14.89 -9.42
N CYS A 139 -18.81 14.44 -9.22
CA CYS A 139 -17.63 15.31 -9.11
C CYS A 139 -17.08 15.79 -10.47
N HIS A 140 -17.56 15.23 -11.59
CA HIS A 140 -17.27 15.78 -12.92
C HIS A 140 -18.23 16.91 -13.26
N LEU A 141 -17.67 18.14 -13.17
CA LEU A 141 -18.05 19.41 -13.81
C LEU A 141 -19.51 19.54 -14.25
N GLU A 142 -20.23 20.44 -13.58
CA GLU A 142 -21.30 21.18 -14.24
C GLU A 142 -20.73 21.82 -15.51
N LYS A 143 -20.86 21.14 -16.64
CA LYS A 143 -20.71 21.78 -17.95
C LYS A 143 -21.89 22.76 -18.03
N PHE A 144 -21.55 24.05 -18.04
CA PHE A 144 -22.43 25.21 -18.23
C PHE A 144 -23.04 25.92 -16.99
N ALA A 145 -22.36 25.94 -15.84
CA ALA A 145 -22.60 27.05 -14.89
C ALA A 145 -21.84 28.30 -15.38
N ASN A 146 -22.52 29.14 -16.16
CA ASN A 146 -22.00 30.41 -16.64
C ASN A 146 -21.73 31.36 -15.44
N PRO A 147 -20.49 31.77 -15.14
CA PRO A 147 -20.20 32.65 -14.02
C PRO A 147 -20.26 34.12 -14.47
N ALA A 148 -21.45 34.62 -14.79
CA ALA A 148 -21.79 36.05 -14.79
C ALA A 148 -23.22 36.26 -15.31
N SER A 149 -24.15 36.57 -14.41
CA SER A 149 -25.34 37.40 -14.65
C SER A 149 -25.75 38.03 -13.34
#